data_AF-A0A7S4G8V8-F1
#
_entry.id   AF-A0A7S4G8V8-F1
#
_cell.length_a   1.000
_cell.length_b   1.000
_cell.length_c   1.000
_cell.angle_alpha   90.00
_cell.angle_beta   90.00
_cell.angle_gamma   90.00
#
_symmetry.space_group_name_H-M   'P 1'
#
loop_
_entity.id
_entity.type
_entity.pdbx_description
1 polymer ?
#
loop_
_entity_poly.entity_id
_entity_poly.type
_entity_poly.pdbx_seq_one_letter_code
_entity_poly.pdbx_strand_id
1 'polypeptide(L)'
;RTMQSYCTFSVGGSLSVNAHGITTDHCFAESVVAFRVVTVDEAHNVAVQTCTPVDELFGLVLGGYGLFGIIVDVTLRVADNAQLEMDAFMMEDPAEFERVYE
;
A
#
# COMPACT_ATOMS: atom_id res chain seq x y z
N ARG A 1 -7.84 6.49 2.91
CA ARG A 1 -7.22 7.77 2.48
C ARG A 1 -5.70 7.63 2.68
N THR A 2 -5.06 6.76 1.91
CA THR A 2 -3.67 6.37 2.17
C THR A 2 -2.80 6.92 1.05
N MET A 3 -1.84 7.79 1.40
CA MET A 3 -0.86 8.32 0.46
C MET A 3 0.54 8.03 0.99
N GLN A 4 1.45 7.57 0.13
CA GLN A 4 2.85 7.41 0.48
C GLN A 4 3.57 8.77 0.51
N SER A 5 4.65 8.88 1.28
CA SER A 5 5.44 10.12 1.38
C SER A 5 5.98 10.62 0.03
N TYR A 6 6.19 9.72 -0.92
CA TYR A 6 6.65 10.03 -2.27
C TYR A 6 5.82 9.27 -3.31
N CYS A 7 5.57 9.91 -4.46
CA CYS A 7 4.86 9.32 -5.60
C CYS A 7 5.78 8.72 -6.67
N THR A 8 7.09 8.64 -6.40
CA THR A 8 8.09 8.07 -7.32
C THR A 8 8.19 6.55 -7.21
N PHE A 9 7.55 5.93 -6.21
CA PHE A 9 7.55 4.48 -6.04
C PHE A 9 6.58 3.81 -7.03
N SER A 10 6.95 2.62 -7.51
CA SER A 10 6.01 1.82 -8.29
C SER A 10 4.90 1.25 -7.38
N VAL A 11 3.70 1.10 -7.93
CA VAL A 11 2.55 0.52 -7.22
C VAL A 11 2.87 -0.90 -6.76
N GLY A 12 3.41 -1.74 -7.66
CA GLY A 12 3.78 -3.11 -7.33
C GLY A 12 4.84 -3.20 -6.23
N GLY A 13 5.89 -2.37 -6.29
CA GLY A 13 6.93 -2.34 -5.24
C GLY A 13 6.37 -1.93 -3.88
N SER A 14 5.48 -0.94 -3.86
CA SER A 14 4.82 -0.45 -2.65
C SER A 14 3.90 -1.50 -2.01
N LEU A 15 3.19 -2.28 -2.82
CA LEU A 15 2.35 -3.38 -2.34
C LEU A 15 3.19 -4.58 -1.89
N SER A 16 4.30 -4.88 -2.56
CA SER A 16 5.20 -5.97 -2.19
C SER A 16 5.82 -5.79 -0.80
N VAL A 17 6.03 -4.56 -0.33
CA VAL A 17 6.50 -4.28 1.04
C VAL A 17 5.36 -3.95 2.02
N ASN A 18 4.11 -3.99 1.55
CA ASN A 18 2.92 -3.52 2.24
C ASN A 18 3.12 -2.14 2.90
N ALA A 19 3.53 -1.15 2.10
CA ALA A 19 3.78 0.21 2.58
C ALA A 19 2.54 0.83 3.25
N HIS A 20 2.77 1.72 4.21
CA HIS A 20 1.72 2.46 4.91
C HIS A 20 1.62 3.91 4.42
N GLY A 21 0.52 4.59 4.77
CA GLY A 21 0.31 5.99 4.44
C GLY A 21 1.01 6.94 5.41
N ILE A 22 1.45 8.09 4.92
CA ILE A 22 1.90 9.20 5.78
C ILE A 22 0.73 9.94 6.43
N THR A 23 -0.46 9.88 5.81
CA THR A 23 -1.65 10.62 6.25
C THR A 23 -2.60 9.80 7.12
N THR A 24 -2.32 8.50 7.32
CA THR A 24 -3.20 7.56 8.03
C THR A 24 -2.42 6.35 8.55
N ASP A 25 -2.89 5.71 9.60
CA ASP A 25 -2.36 4.43 10.11
C ASP A 25 -2.69 3.21 9.22
N HIS A 26 -3.39 3.42 8.10
CA HIS A 26 -3.78 2.37 7.17
C HIS A 26 -2.63 1.95 6.23
N CYS A 27 -2.59 0.65 5.92
CA CYS A 27 -1.70 0.09 4.89
C CYS A 27 -2.25 0.34 3.48
N PHE A 28 -1.36 0.37 2.49
CA PHE A 28 -1.75 0.53 1.09
C PHE A 28 -2.57 -0.66 0.57
N ALA A 29 -2.31 -1.87 1.11
CA ALA A 29 -3.08 -3.09 0.84
C ALA A 29 -4.60 -2.96 1.08
N GLU A 30 -5.02 -2.12 2.04
CA GLU A 30 -6.45 -1.93 2.36
C GLU A 30 -7.24 -1.26 1.23
N SER A 31 -6.54 -0.59 0.31
CA SER A 31 -7.15 0.03 -0.87
C SER A 31 -7.21 -0.93 -2.07
N VAL A 32 -6.63 -2.13 -1.97
CA VAL A 32 -6.58 -3.10 -3.08
C VAL A 32 -7.90 -3.85 -3.18
N VAL A 33 -8.54 -3.77 -4.35
CA VAL A 33 -9.75 -4.53 -4.66
C VAL A 33 -9.38 -5.86 -5.30
N ALA A 34 -8.44 -5.82 -6.25
CA ALA A 34 -7.90 -6.98 -6.93
C ALA A 34 -6.54 -6.63 -7.54
N PHE A 35 -5.74 -7.65 -7.85
CA PHE A 35 -4.52 -7.48 -8.64
C PHE A 35 -4.29 -8.69 -9.54
N ARG A 36 -3.45 -8.52 -10.56
CA ARG A 36 -2.96 -9.64 -11.37
C ARG A 36 -1.51 -9.90 -11.06
N VAL A 37 -1.18 -11.18 -10.87
CA VAL A 37 0.17 -11.64 -10.53
C VAL A 37 0.61 -12.72 -11.50
N VAL A 38 1.84 -12.61 -11.98
CA VAL A 38 2.54 -13.65 -12.73
C VAL A 38 3.18 -14.60 -11.74
N THR A 39 2.86 -15.88 -11.88
CA THR A 39 3.33 -16.99 -11.04
C THR A 39 3.97 -18.07 -11.91
N VAL A 40 4.77 -18.93 -11.29
CA VAL A 40 5.38 -20.09 -11.93
C VAL A 40 5.08 -21.32 -11.09
N ASP A 41 4.56 -22.38 -11.71
CA ASP A 41 4.30 -23.65 -11.02
C ASP A 41 5.58 -24.52 -10.89
N GLU A 42 5.48 -25.66 -10.21
CA GLU A 42 6.60 -26.60 -10.04
C GLU A 42 7.13 -27.16 -11.38
N ALA A 43 6.29 -27.18 -12.42
CA ALA A 43 6.64 -27.61 -13.77
C ALA A 43 7.20 -26.46 -14.65
N HIS A 44 7.45 -25.28 -14.07
CA HIS A 44 7.95 -24.08 -14.73
C HIS A 44 6.98 -23.45 -15.75
N ASN A 45 5.68 -23.71 -15.63
CA ASN A 45 4.69 -23.02 -16.45
C ASN A 45 4.39 -21.63 -15.88
N VAL A 46 4.39 -20.62 -16.75
CA VAL A 46 4.05 -19.26 -16.39
C VAL A 46 2.54 -19.06 -16.49
N ALA A 47 1.91 -18.57 -15.41
CA ALA A 47 0.50 -18.25 -15.38
C ALA A 47 0.26 -16.85 -14.83
N VAL A 48 -0.72 -16.14 -15.38
CA VAL A 48 -1.22 -14.89 -14.82
C VAL A 48 -2.53 -15.17 -14.11
N GLN A 49 -2.59 -14.90 -12.82
CA GLN A 49 -3.77 -15.11 -12.00
C GLN A 49 -4.32 -13.76 -11.55
N THR A 50 -5.65 -13.66 -11.42
CA THR A 50 -6.29 -12.51 -10.77
C THR A 50 -6.57 -12.89 -9.33
N CYS A 51 -6.10 -12.09 -8.39
CA CYS A 51 -6.28 -12.30 -6.96
C CYS A 51 -7.19 -11.23 -6.37
N THR A 52 -8.07 -11.67 -5.48
CA THR A 52 -9.04 -10.89 -4.72
C THR A 52 -8.95 -11.28 -3.24
N PRO A 53 -9.53 -10.52 -2.29
CA PRO A 53 -9.39 -10.82 -0.86
C PRO A 53 -9.86 -12.21 -0.40
N VAL A 54 -10.59 -12.97 -1.22
CA VAL A 54 -10.99 -14.35 -0.89
C VAL A 54 -9.94 -15.39 -1.27
N ASP A 55 -8.94 -15.00 -2.08
CA ASP A 55 -7.86 -15.88 -2.54
C ASP A 55 -6.72 -15.89 -1.52
N GLU A 56 -6.21 -17.07 -1.18
CA GLU A 56 -5.07 -17.22 -0.25
C GLU A 56 -3.85 -16.40 -0.72
N LEU A 57 -3.58 -16.40 -2.02
CA LEU A 57 -2.47 -15.69 -2.64
C LEU A 57 -2.55 -14.16 -2.44
N PHE A 58 -3.75 -13.62 -2.18
CA PHE A 58 -3.95 -12.19 -1.97
C PHE A 58 -3.15 -11.67 -0.78
N GLY A 59 -3.27 -12.33 0.38
CA GLY A 59 -2.53 -11.96 1.59
C GLY A 59 -1.03 -12.26 1.50
N LEU A 60 -0.65 -13.28 0.73
CA LEU A 60 0.75 -13.69 0.59
C LEU A 60 1.55 -12.73 -0.29
N VAL A 61 0.97 -12.26 -1.41
CA VAL A 61 1.65 -11.35 -2.34
C VAL A 61 1.81 -9.95 -1.72
N LEU A 62 0.79 -9.46 -1.00
CA LEU A 62 0.83 -8.14 -0.36
C LEU A 62 1.72 -8.19 0.89
N GLY A 63 2.88 -7.52 0.84
CA GLY A 63 3.91 -7.67 1.87
C GLY A 63 4.82 -8.88 1.68
N GLY A 64 4.64 -9.64 0.59
CA GLY A 64 5.43 -10.85 0.28
C GLY A 64 6.80 -10.58 -0.34
N TYR A 65 7.21 -9.31 -0.46
CA TYR A 65 8.49 -8.88 -1.06
C TYR A 65 8.76 -9.45 -2.47
N GLY A 66 7.70 -9.78 -3.21
CA GLY A 66 7.79 -10.37 -4.56
C GLY A 66 8.09 -11.87 -4.59
N LEU A 67 8.12 -12.56 -3.44
CA LEU A 67 8.42 -14.01 -3.36
C LEU A 67 7.34 -14.89 -4.01
N PHE A 68 6.11 -14.39 -4.08
CA PHE A 68 4.95 -15.13 -4.58
C PHE A 68 4.60 -14.79 -6.03
N GLY A 69 5.41 -13.96 -6.71
CA GLY A 69 5.22 -13.61 -8.11
C GLY A 69 5.40 -12.12 -8.41
N ILE A 70 5.13 -11.75 -9.67
CA ILE A 70 5.29 -10.39 -10.18
C ILE A 70 3.91 -9.76 -10.37
N ILE A 71 3.61 -8.70 -9.63
CA ILE A 71 2.38 -7.92 -9.81
C ILE A 71 2.46 -7.14 -11.13
N VAL A 72 1.48 -7.31 -12.01
CA VAL A 72 1.45 -6.70 -13.35
C VAL A 72 0.31 -5.71 -13.56
N ASP A 73 -0.74 -5.79 -12.73
CA ASP A 73 -1.91 -4.91 -12.78
C ASP A 73 -2.57 -4.85 -11.40
N VAL A 74 -3.15 -3.70 -11.03
CA VAL A 74 -3.79 -3.51 -9.72
C VAL A 74 -5.03 -2.65 -9.89
N THR A 75 -6.15 -3.11 -9.32
CA THR A 75 -7.37 -2.33 -9.16
C THR A 75 -7.44 -1.79 -7.73
N LEU A 76 -7.43 -0.46 -7.60
CA LEU A 76 -7.48 0.25 -6.32
C LEU A 76 -8.84 0.93 -6.11
N ARG A 77 -9.32 0.92 -4.87
CA ARG A 77 -10.39 1.80 -4.41
C ARG A 77 -9.81 3.19 -4.21
N VAL A 78 -10.36 4.17 -4.91
CA VAL A 78 -9.96 5.59 -4.81
C VAL A 78 -10.93 6.37 -3.92
N ALA A 79 -10.47 7.53 -3.44
CA ALA A 79 -11.29 8.51 -2.77
C ALA A 79 -11.55 9.70 -3.69
N ASP A 80 -12.59 10.49 -3.40
CA ASP A 80 -12.86 11.73 -4.12
C ASP A 80 -11.66 12.69 -4.02
N ASN A 81 -11.40 13.39 -5.12
CA ASN A 81 -10.34 14.39 -5.15
C ASN A 81 -10.72 15.57 -4.26
N ALA A 82 -9.85 15.89 -3.30
CA ALA A 82 -10.06 16.96 -2.34
C ALA A 82 -8.77 17.76 -2.16
N GLN A 83 -8.90 19.05 -1.89
CA GLN A 83 -7.77 19.90 -1.51
C GLN A 83 -7.34 19.55 -0.07
N LEU A 84 -6.03 19.39 0.12
CA LEU A 84 -5.42 19.13 1.42
C LEU A 84 -4.49 20.29 1.77
N GLU A 85 -4.41 20.61 3.06
CA GLU A 85 -3.49 21.58 3.65
C GLU A 85 -2.69 20.88 4.75
N MET A 86 -1.40 21.22 4.85
CA MET A 86 -0.50 20.66 5.86
C MET A 86 -0.19 21.74 6.89
N ASP A 87 -0.66 21.54 8.12
CA ASP A 87 -0.29 22.37 9.25
C ASP A 87 1.00 21.83 9.87
N ALA A 88 2.01 22.70 9.94
CA ALA A 88 3.27 22.42 10.60
C ALA A 88 3.59 23.54 11.58
N PHE A 89 4.05 23.18 12.78
CA PHE A 89 4.51 24.13 13.79
C PHE A 89 5.84 23.66 14.35
N MET A 90 6.67 24.61 14.75
CA MET A 90 7.92 24.33 15.43
C MET A 90 7.67 24.39 16.93
N MET A 91 8.11 23.37 17.65
CA MET A 91 8.10 23.37 19.10
C MET A 91 9.40 23.99 19.62
N GLU A 92 9.28 24.95 20.53
CA GLU A 92 10.44 25.56 21.22
C GLU A 92 10.69 24.91 22.59
N ASP A 93 9.63 24.42 23.23
CA ASP A 93 9.68 23.72 24.52
C ASP A 93 8.94 22.37 24.42
N PRO A 94 9.54 21.24 24.85
CA PRO A 94 8.85 19.95 24.93
C PRO A 94 7.50 19.98 25.66
N ALA A 95 7.31 20.89 26.63
CA ALA A 95 6.04 21.07 27.33
C ALA A 95 4.88 21.52 26.41
N GLU A 96 5.18 22.06 25.22
CA GLU A 96 4.16 22.40 24.21
C GLU A 96 3.49 21.16 23.60
N PHE A 97 4.08 19.97 23.73
CA PHE A 97 3.56 18.72 23.16
C PHE A 97 2.19 18.35 23.76
N GLU A 98 2.12 18.32 25.10
CA GLU A 98 0.89 17.98 25.84
C GLU A 98 -0.24 18.94 25.48
N ARG A 99 0.06 20.22 25.22
CA ARG A 99 -0.96 21.21 24.88
C ARG A 99 -1.57 21.04 23.47
N VAL A 100 -0.88 20.36 22.57
CA VAL A 100 -1.32 20.19 21.17
C VAL A 100 -1.92 18.81 20.93
N TYR A 101 -1.43 17.78 21.61
CA TYR A 101 -1.77 16.39 21.33
C TYR A 101 -2.53 15.65 22.46
N GLU A 102 -2.86 16.30 23.58
CA GLU A 102 -3.88 15.84 24.54
C GLU A 102 -5.15 16.71 24.50
#